data_AF-A0A957AIR9-F1
#
_entry.id   AF-A0A957AIR9-F1
#
_cell.length_a   1.000
_cell.length_b   1.000
_cell.length_c   1.000
_cell.angle_alpha   90.00
_cell.angle_beta   90.00
_cell.angle_gamma   90.00
#
_symmetry.space_group_name_H-M   'P 1'
#
loop_
_entity.id
_entity.type
_entity.pdbx_description
1 polymer ?
#
loop_
_entity_poly.entity_id
_entity_poly.type
_entity_poly.pdbx_seq_one_letter_code
_entity_poly.pdbx_strand_id
1 'polypeptide(L)' 'AVTTLTLGLPKAGLVAGDGASYAGEVVVADIGIPAAAYTTVGIPLSSQFDTAEFVALDGTPRRF' A
#
# COMPACT_ATOMS: atom_id res chain seq x y z
N ALA A 1 -16.59 -6.71 -5.58
CA ALA A 1 -16.15 -5.32 -5.35
C ALA A 1 -15.04 -5.00 -6.36
N VAL A 2 -14.84 -3.72 -6.72
CA VAL A 2 -13.70 -3.29 -7.55
C VAL A 2 -12.54 -2.96 -6.62
N THR A 3 -11.33 -3.40 -7.00
CA THR A 3 -10.11 -3.25 -6.20
C THR A 3 -9.04 -2.57 -7.04
N THR A 4 -8.38 -1.57 -6.45
CA THR A 4 -7.16 -0.95 -6.96
C THR A 4 -5.96 -1.53 -6.23
N LEU A 5 -5.02 -2.13 -6.99
CA LEU A 5 -3.73 -2.56 -6.48
C LEU A 5 -2.68 -1.45 -6.73
N THR A 6 -2.06 -0.92 -5.67
CA THR A 6 -0.94 0.03 -5.77
C THR A 6 0.36 -0.62 -5.34
N LEU A 7 1.48 -0.16 -5.90
CA LEU A 7 2.79 -0.78 -5.75
C LEU A 7 3.66 0.00 -4.74
N GLY A 8 4.20 -0.68 -3.73
CA GLY A 8 5.09 -0.13 -2.72
C GLY A 8 4.38 0.72 -1.66
N LEU A 9 4.10 1.99 -1.96
CA LEU A 9 3.36 2.89 -1.08
C LEU A 9 2.07 3.39 -1.74
N PRO A 10 1.02 3.64 -0.95
CA PRO A 10 -0.20 4.25 -1.46
C PRO A 10 0.08 5.68 -1.91
N LYS A 11 -0.39 6.01 -3.12
CA LYS A 11 -0.36 7.38 -3.62
C LYS A 11 -1.48 8.16 -2.94
N ALA A 12 -1.18 9.36 -2.43
CA ALA A 12 -2.16 10.15 -1.65
C ALA A 12 -3.50 10.35 -2.38
N GLY A 13 -3.48 10.52 -3.70
CA GLY A 13 -4.70 10.65 -4.51
C GLY A 13 -5.62 9.43 -4.51
N LEU A 14 -5.19 8.26 -4.03
CA LEU A 14 -6.06 7.08 -3.89
C LEU A 14 -7.01 7.18 -2.69
N VAL A 15 -6.68 8.03 -1.71
CA VAL A 15 -7.43 8.16 -0.45
C VAL A 15 -7.90 9.59 -0.18
N ALA A 16 -7.51 10.54 -1.04
CA ALA A 16 -7.83 11.96 -0.90
C ALA A 16 -8.50 12.50 -2.17
N GLY A 17 -9.30 13.57 -2.00
CA GLY A 17 -10.06 14.19 -3.08
C GLY A 17 -11.02 13.20 -3.75
N ASP A 18 -11.26 13.40 -5.05
CA ASP A 18 -12.20 12.58 -5.80
C ASP A 18 -11.71 11.15 -6.04
N GLY A 19 -10.39 10.90 -5.93
CA GLY A 19 -9.80 9.59 -6.20
C GLY A 19 -10.30 8.50 -5.27
N ALA A 20 -10.65 8.84 -4.02
CA ALA A 20 -11.26 7.90 -3.07
C ALA A 20 -12.60 7.33 -3.57
N SER A 21 -13.35 8.09 -4.37
CA SER A 21 -14.63 7.64 -4.95
C SER A 21 -14.45 6.71 -6.16
N TYR A 22 -13.29 6.73 -6.80
CA TYR A 22 -12.99 5.92 -7.99
C TYR A 22 -12.15 4.67 -7.68
N ALA A 23 -11.35 4.70 -6.62
CA ALA A 23 -10.37 3.65 -6.33
C ALA A 23 -10.98 2.33 -5.84
N GLY A 24 -12.22 2.34 -5.33
CA GLY A 24 -12.81 1.17 -4.67
C GLY A 24 -11.97 0.75 -3.47
N GLU A 25 -11.79 -0.56 -3.28
CA GLU A 25 -10.87 -1.07 -2.26
C GLU A 25 -9.41 -0.84 -2.69
N VAL A 26 -8.57 -0.26 -1.82
CA VAL A 26 -7.14 -0.07 -2.10
C VAL A 26 -6.33 -1.14 -1.37
N VAL A 27 -5.54 -1.90 -2.14
CA VAL A 27 -4.57 -2.87 -1.65
C VAL A 27 -3.17 -2.43 -2.08
N VAL A 28 -2.20 -2.54 -1.18
CA VAL A 28 -0.79 -2.24 -1.42
C VAL A 28 -0.04 -3.55 -1.62
N ALA A 29 0.74 -3.64 -2.69
CA ALA A 29 1.63 -4.76 -2.99
C ALA A 29 3.05 -4.45 -2.53
N ASP A 30 3.70 -5.42 -1.87
CA ASP A 30 5.15 -5.44 -1.77
C ASP A 30 5.75 -5.72 -3.15
N ILE A 31 6.74 -4.92 -3.53
CA ILE A 31 7.49 -5.07 -4.78
C ILE A 31 9.01 -5.22 -4.53
N GLY A 32 9.40 -5.52 -3.28
CA GLY A 32 10.79 -5.72 -2.89
C GLY A 32 11.60 -4.43 -2.75
N ILE A 33 10.97 -3.31 -2.42
CA ILE A 33 11.71 -2.07 -2.11
C ILE A 33 12.51 -2.29 -0.82
N PRO A 34 13.85 -2.13 -0.84
CA PRO A 34 14.67 -2.32 0.34
C PRO A 34 14.31 -1.32 1.46
N ALA A 35 14.35 -1.78 2.71
CA ALA A 35 14.14 -0.96 3.90
C ALA A 35 15.02 0.33 3.94
N ALA A 36 16.26 0.23 3.45
CA ALA A 36 17.18 1.36 3.36
C ALA A 36 16.68 2.48 2.43
N ALA A 37 15.91 2.14 1.38
CA ALA A 37 15.36 3.11 0.45
C ALA A 37 14.32 4.00 1.13
N TYR A 38 13.40 3.40 1.91
CA TYR A 38 12.42 4.14 2.71
C TYR A 38 13.08 5.04 3.76
N THR A 39 14.07 4.50 4.46
CA THR A 39 14.83 5.24 5.49
C THR A 39 15.53 6.47 4.89
N THR A 40 16.10 6.34 3.68
CA THR A 40 16.80 7.43 2.98
C THR A 40 15.90 8.63 2.68
N VAL A 41 14.60 8.39 2.47
CA VAL A 41 13.60 9.44 2.20
C VAL A 41 12.76 9.81 3.44
N GLY A 42 13.17 9.37 4.64
CA GLY A 42 12.52 9.72 5.89
C GLY A 42 11.15 9.06 6.09
N ILE A 43 10.89 7.93 5.42
CA ILE A 43 9.66 7.16 5.58
C ILE A 43 9.90 6.08 6.65
N PRO A 44 9.17 6.10 7.78
CA PRO A 44 9.29 5.07 8.81
C PRO A 44 8.90 3.71 8.25
N LEU A 45 9.69 2.69 8.58
CA LEU A 45 9.37 1.32 8.23
C LEU A 45 8.18 0.83 9.05
N SER A 46 7.34 0.03 8.40
CA SER A 46 6.22 -0.66 9.05
C SER A 46 6.30 -2.15 8.73
N SER A 47 5.96 -3.00 9.69
CA SER A 47 5.94 -4.47 9.56
C SER A 47 4.80 -5.03 8.70
N GLN A 48 4.14 -4.17 7.91
CA GLN A 48 2.91 -4.53 7.19
C GLN A 48 3.16 -5.63 6.14
N PHE A 49 4.37 -5.70 5.58
CA PHE A 49 4.74 -6.70 4.58
C PHE A 49 5.52 -7.91 5.16
N ASP A 50 5.74 -7.98 6.48
CA ASP A 50 6.55 -9.03 7.09
C ASP A 50 5.94 -10.44 6.91
N THR A 51 4.62 -10.51 6.78
CA THR A 51 3.86 -11.78 6.73
C THR A 51 2.95 -11.91 5.50
N ALA A 52 2.91 -10.90 4.62
CA ALA A 52 2.02 -10.87 3.46
C ALA A 52 2.59 -10.00 2.33
N GLU A 53 2.43 -10.46 1.09
CA GLU A 53 2.82 -9.71 -0.13
C GLU A 53 1.78 -8.62 -0.49
N PHE A 54 0.56 -8.72 0.03
CA PHE A 54 -0.54 -7.80 -0.24
C PHE A 54 -1.26 -7.43 1.06
N VAL A 55 -1.46 -6.13 1.29
CA VAL A 55 -2.17 -5.61 2.47
C VAL A 55 -3.19 -4.55 2.09
N ALA A 56 -4.34 -4.54 2.76
CA ALA A 56 -5.24 -3.39 2.75
C ALA A 56 -4.61 -2.21 3.49
N LEU A 57 -5.17 -1.00 3.31
CA LEU A 57 -4.65 0.22 3.96
C LEU A 57 -4.67 0.20 5.50
N ASP A 58 -5.49 -0.67 6.10
CA ASP A 58 -5.54 -0.90 7.55
C ASP A 58 -4.53 -1.96 8.03
N GLY A 59 -3.69 -2.47 7.12
CA GLY A 59 -2.70 -3.51 7.39
C GLY A 59 -3.24 -4.94 7.32
N THR A 60 -4.53 -5.14 7.01
CA THR A 60 -5.11 -6.49 6.89
C THR A 60 -4.51 -7.23 5.69
N PRO A 61 -3.94 -8.44 5.86
CA PRO A 61 -3.47 -9.25 4.75
C PRO A 61 -4.56 -9.57 3.72
N ARG A 62 -4.19 -9.58 2.44
CA ARG A 62 -5.05 -9.97 1.32
C ARG A 62 -4.42 -11.10 0.51
N ARG A 63 -5.27 -11.93 -0.10
CA ARG A 63 -4.89 -12.97 -1.07
C ARG A 63 -5.65 -12.72 -2.36
N PHE A 64 -5.00 -12.96 -3.49
CA PHE A 64 -5.58 -12.90 -4.83
C PHE A 64 -5.53 -14.26 -5.50
#